data_AF-A0AAI9U3J1-F1
#
_entry.id   AF-A0AAI9U3J1-F1
#
_cell.length_a   1.000
_cell.length_b   1.000
_cell.length_c   1.000
_cell.angle_alpha   90.00
_cell.angle_beta   90.00
_cell.angle_gamma   90.00
#
_symmetry.space_group_name_H-M   'P 1'
#
loop_
_entity.id
_entity.type
_entity.pdbx_description
1 polymer ?
#
loop_
_entity_poly.entity_id
_entity_poly.type
_entity_poly.pdbx_seq_one_letter_code
_entity_poly.pdbx_strand_id
1 'polypeptide(L)'
;MSNIFFHYPPLSGLYEKWRHDPIEYGAAALLQNLVILCFRIENNFCPTFEQPPDAGARRNFRIDVLIYDYSPLYSSPGSLIPRLLVEIKGGGGSSREVEDQALANARASITQYSLLGLFVQTVIGIERSLCFRFWWVDPVNLSLLPLDNGPQSGSRKGRSAYVDLNTDNGNLLESYYDQVKNGMPILPTAVSDQDQLDPLAQSQLNQFAQDLDQSANDLPNETSDANFQGYEDDEMLVDTEQGQLSEPEPEETDPEAGAGPSHAQGPSQSRRTTSSNAHRIEIVYEPHTFSSDKFIFKKHKKGRSHITELKDWDKQRTRDGEVWTWKADRKYWGYKPRNMERH
;
A
#
# COMPACT_ATOMS: atom_id res chain seq x y z
N MET A 1 28.75 -16.69 -5.38
CA MET A 1 27.40 -17.24 -5.61
C MET A 1 26.70 -17.26 -4.27
N SER A 2 25.42 -16.91 -4.20
CA SER A 2 24.72 -16.87 -2.92
C SER A 2 24.52 -18.27 -2.32
N ASN A 3 24.54 -18.34 -1.00
CA ASN A 3 24.39 -19.54 -0.17
C ASN A 3 23.10 -20.29 -0.46
N ILE A 4 22.02 -19.58 -0.81
CA ILE A 4 20.73 -20.19 -1.12
C ILE A 4 20.82 -21.15 -2.32
N PHE A 5 21.67 -20.87 -3.31
CA PHE A 5 21.88 -21.79 -4.44
C PHE A 5 22.74 -23.00 -4.09
N PHE A 6 23.65 -22.86 -3.11
CA PHE A 6 24.42 -23.98 -2.59
C PHE A 6 23.55 -24.91 -1.73
N HIS A 7 22.70 -24.35 -0.87
CA HIS A 7 21.80 -25.11 0.00
C HIS A 7 20.66 -25.78 -0.77
N TYR A 8 20.21 -25.17 -1.88
CA TYR A 8 19.12 -25.68 -2.70
C TYR A 8 19.52 -25.78 -4.18
N PRO A 9 20.22 -26.85 -4.58
CA PRO A 9 20.66 -27.05 -5.96
C PRO A 9 19.55 -26.93 -7.04
N PRO A 10 18.28 -27.33 -6.79
CA PRO A 10 17.20 -27.08 -7.75
C PRO A 10 16.97 -25.60 -8.07
N LEU A 11 17.19 -24.68 -7.12
CA LEU A 11 17.10 -23.24 -7.37
C LEU A 11 18.21 -22.77 -8.31
N SER A 12 19.42 -23.33 -8.20
CA SER A 12 20.50 -23.05 -9.16
C SER A 12 20.12 -23.48 -10.57
N GLY A 13 19.49 -24.66 -10.71
CA GLY A 13 18.96 -25.13 -11.99
C GLY A 13 17.87 -24.22 -12.58
N LEU A 14 16.95 -23.73 -11.75
CA LEU A 14 15.93 -22.76 -12.17
C LEU A 14 16.53 -21.41 -12.57
N TYR A 15 17.52 -20.91 -11.82
CA TYR A 15 18.24 -19.68 -12.14
C TYR A 15 18.97 -19.81 -13.48
N GLU A 16 19.71 -20.90 -13.70
CA GLU A 16 20.41 -21.13 -14.96
C GLU A 16 19.44 -21.28 -16.12
N LYS A 17 18.31 -21.98 -15.94
CA LYS A 17 17.27 -22.07 -16.97
C LYS A 17 16.73 -20.70 -17.36
N TRP A 18 16.39 -19.86 -16.38
CA TRP A 18 15.96 -18.48 -16.64
C TRP A 18 17.09 -17.66 -17.29
N ARG A 19 18.33 -17.80 -16.84
CA ARG A 19 19.47 -17.06 -17.40
C ARG A 19 19.71 -17.33 -18.89
N HIS A 20 19.42 -18.55 -19.34
CA HIS A 20 19.55 -18.95 -20.74
C HIS A 20 18.40 -18.40 -21.61
N ASP A 21 17.21 -18.26 -21.04
CA ASP A 21 16.02 -17.71 -21.68
C ASP A 21 15.29 -16.78 -20.69
N PRO A 22 15.72 -15.50 -20.57
CA PRO A 22 15.32 -14.61 -19.49
C PRO A 22 13.92 -14.05 -19.73
N ILE A 23 12.93 -14.93 -19.63
CA ILE A 23 11.51 -14.60 -19.70
C ILE A 23 10.94 -14.46 -18.29
N GLU A 24 9.91 -13.63 -18.16
CA GLU A 24 9.27 -13.29 -16.89
C GLU A 24 8.79 -14.53 -16.12
N TYR A 25 8.16 -15.49 -16.80
CA TYR A 25 7.69 -16.74 -16.16
C TYR A 25 8.83 -17.61 -15.60
N GLY A 26 10.03 -17.53 -16.17
CA GLY A 26 11.20 -18.22 -15.64
C GLY A 26 11.67 -17.61 -14.32
N ALA A 27 11.67 -16.28 -14.23
CA ALA A 27 11.98 -15.57 -12.99
C ALA A 27 10.91 -15.81 -11.92
N ALA A 28 9.64 -15.78 -12.31
CA ALA A 28 8.52 -16.08 -11.41
C ALA A 28 8.66 -17.50 -10.83
N ALA A 29 8.93 -18.52 -11.66
CA ALA A 29 9.11 -19.89 -11.18
C ALA A 29 10.24 -20.01 -10.16
N LEU A 30 11.38 -19.34 -10.39
CA LEU A 30 12.48 -19.30 -9.43
C LEU A 30 12.03 -18.64 -8.11
N LEU A 31 11.46 -17.44 -8.16
CA LEU A 31 11.08 -16.72 -6.95
C LEU A 31 9.98 -17.43 -6.17
N GLN A 32 8.98 -18.01 -6.84
CA GLN A 32 7.92 -18.78 -6.19
C GLN A 32 8.48 -19.92 -5.33
N ASN A 33 9.44 -20.68 -5.87
CA ASN A 33 10.10 -21.75 -5.10
C ASN A 33 10.93 -21.17 -3.95
N LEU A 34 11.61 -20.05 -4.19
CA LEU A 34 12.41 -19.37 -3.19
C LEU A 34 11.55 -18.89 -2.00
N VAL A 35 10.45 -18.17 -2.25
CA VAL A 35 9.56 -17.69 -1.16
C VAL A 35 8.88 -18.84 -0.44
N ILE A 36 8.48 -19.92 -1.11
CA ILE A 36 7.89 -21.10 -0.44
C ILE A 36 8.89 -21.74 0.53
N LEU A 37 10.16 -21.81 0.16
CA LEU A 37 11.21 -22.34 1.03
C LEU A 37 11.47 -21.43 2.25
N CYS A 38 11.47 -20.11 2.04
CA CYS A 38 11.77 -19.13 3.10
C CYS A 38 10.57 -18.83 4.02
N PHE A 39 9.33 -18.97 3.54
CA PHE A 39 8.10 -18.60 4.23
C PHE A 39 7.13 -19.78 4.27
N ARG A 40 7.44 -20.70 5.19
CA ARG A 40 6.74 -21.98 5.34
C ARG A 40 5.44 -21.85 6.13
N ILE A 41 4.44 -22.65 5.76
CA ILE A 41 3.17 -22.73 6.48
C ILE A 41 3.34 -23.24 7.91
N GLU A 42 4.33 -24.12 8.13
CA GLU A 42 4.69 -24.60 9.47
C GLU A 42 5.23 -23.49 10.38
N ASN A 43 5.68 -22.38 9.78
CA ASN A 43 6.14 -21.17 10.47
C ASN A 43 5.07 -20.08 10.48
N ASN A 44 3.81 -20.42 10.24
CA ASN A 44 2.65 -19.51 10.16
C ASN A 44 2.67 -18.51 8.99
N PHE A 45 3.49 -18.73 7.97
CA PHE A 45 3.48 -17.90 6.77
C PHE A 45 2.69 -18.55 5.63
N CYS A 46 1.98 -17.73 4.86
CA CYS A 46 1.22 -18.17 3.70
C CYS A 46 1.60 -17.32 2.48
N PRO A 47 2.57 -17.79 1.67
CA PRO A 47 2.84 -17.20 0.36
C PRO A 47 1.67 -17.48 -0.58
N THR A 48 1.18 -16.43 -1.22
CA THR A 48 0.13 -16.51 -2.23
C THR A 48 0.61 -15.81 -3.49
N PHE A 49 0.08 -16.25 -4.64
CA PHE A 49 0.49 -15.78 -5.95
C PHE A 49 -0.71 -15.22 -6.70
N GLU A 50 -0.48 -14.19 -7.50
CA GLU A 50 -1.49 -13.60 -8.38
C GLU A 50 -2.76 -13.15 -7.62
N GLN A 51 -2.57 -12.66 -6.39
CA GLN A 51 -3.66 -12.23 -5.51
C GLN A 51 -3.86 -10.71 -5.55
N PRO A 52 -5.09 -10.22 -5.38
CA PRO A 52 -5.33 -8.79 -5.22
C PRO A 52 -4.80 -8.33 -3.85
N PRO A 53 -3.98 -7.27 -3.81
CA PRO A 53 -3.44 -6.73 -2.55
C PRO A 53 -4.50 -6.01 -1.70
N ASP A 54 -5.70 -5.76 -2.23
CA ASP A 54 -6.76 -4.98 -1.64
C ASP A 54 -8.07 -5.78 -1.49
N ALA A 55 -7.95 -7.10 -1.27
CA ALA A 55 -9.07 -8.03 -1.20
C ALA A 55 -10.01 -8.01 -2.43
N GLY A 56 -9.53 -7.51 -3.57
CA GLY A 56 -10.26 -7.46 -4.83
C GLY A 56 -11.06 -6.18 -5.05
N ALA A 57 -10.79 -5.13 -4.28
CA ALA A 57 -11.41 -3.81 -4.47
C ALA A 57 -11.12 -3.26 -5.87
N ARG A 58 -9.88 -3.39 -6.36
CA ARG A 58 -9.51 -3.08 -7.75
C ARG A 58 -9.68 -4.31 -8.64
N ARG A 59 -10.53 -4.18 -9.65
CA ARG A 59 -10.74 -5.24 -10.66
C ARG A 59 -9.47 -5.45 -11.48
N ASN A 60 -9.15 -6.72 -11.73
CA ASN A 60 -8.02 -7.16 -12.55
C ASN A 60 -6.64 -6.69 -12.06
N PHE A 61 -6.54 -6.29 -10.80
CA PHE A 61 -5.26 -5.93 -10.20
C PHE A 61 -4.78 -7.09 -9.33
N ARG A 62 -3.56 -7.54 -9.60
CA ARG A 62 -2.92 -8.66 -8.93
C ARG A 62 -1.48 -8.28 -8.68
N ILE A 63 -0.92 -8.91 -7.67
CA ILE A 63 0.51 -8.90 -7.45
C ILE A 63 1.09 -10.30 -7.63
N ASP A 64 2.33 -10.36 -8.10
CA ASP A 64 3.05 -11.60 -8.34
C ASP A 64 3.12 -12.46 -7.08
N VAL A 65 3.50 -11.87 -5.94
CA VAL A 65 3.53 -12.57 -4.64
C VAL A 65 3.05 -11.68 -3.51
N LEU A 66 2.20 -12.24 -2.66
CA LEU A 66 1.81 -11.67 -1.38
C LEU A 66 2.00 -12.70 -0.27
N ILE A 67 2.84 -12.36 0.70
CA ILE A 67 3.14 -13.23 1.85
C ILE A 67 2.36 -12.74 3.05
N TYR A 68 1.52 -13.62 3.57
CA TYR A 68 0.79 -13.38 4.80
C TYR A 68 1.47 -14.04 5.99
N ASP A 69 1.29 -13.44 7.16
CA ASP A 69 1.60 -14.01 8.47
C ASP A 69 0.28 -14.28 9.21
N TYR A 70 0.21 -15.44 9.84
CA TYR A 70 -0.85 -15.82 10.75
C TYR A 70 -0.35 -15.61 12.19
N SER A 71 -0.89 -14.62 12.89
CA SER A 71 -0.68 -14.53 14.34
C SER A 71 -1.97 -14.85 15.09
N PRO A 72 -1.92 -15.81 16.04
CA PRO A 72 -3.06 -16.08 16.92
C PRO A 72 -3.35 -14.93 17.89
N LEU A 73 -2.47 -13.94 17.98
CA LEU A 73 -2.63 -12.75 18.83
C LEU A 73 -3.51 -11.67 18.18
N TYR A 74 -3.80 -11.77 16.88
CA TYR A 74 -4.72 -10.84 16.24
C TYR A 74 -6.16 -11.11 16.67
N SER A 75 -6.90 -10.03 16.91
CA SER A 75 -8.21 -10.03 17.58
C SER A 75 -9.31 -10.83 16.86
N SER A 76 -9.06 -11.26 15.62
CA SER A 76 -9.94 -12.09 14.82
C SER A 76 -9.25 -13.43 14.52
N PRO A 77 -9.79 -14.57 15.02
CA PRO A 77 -9.29 -15.90 14.68
C PRO A 77 -9.26 -16.10 13.16
N GLY A 78 -8.13 -16.56 12.62
CA GLY A 78 -7.98 -16.85 11.18
C GLY A 78 -7.55 -15.66 10.32
N SER A 79 -7.28 -14.49 10.90
CA SER A 79 -6.82 -13.33 10.12
C SER A 79 -5.39 -13.50 9.61
N LEU A 80 -5.24 -13.44 8.29
CA LEU A 80 -3.97 -13.38 7.58
C LEU A 80 -3.57 -11.92 7.37
N ILE A 81 -2.37 -11.53 7.80
CA ILE A 81 -1.88 -10.16 7.66
C ILE A 81 -0.75 -10.11 6.64
N PRO A 82 -0.84 -9.26 5.60
CA PRO A 82 0.26 -9.06 4.67
C PRO A 82 1.54 -8.61 5.39
N ARG A 83 2.66 -9.30 5.11
CA ARG A 83 3.98 -8.93 5.62
C ARG A 83 4.95 -8.51 4.55
N LEU A 84 4.94 -9.23 3.42
CA LEU A 84 5.80 -8.93 2.29
C LEU A 84 5.00 -8.97 1.00
N LEU A 85 5.29 -7.98 0.17
CA LEU A 85 4.76 -7.81 -1.15
C LEU A 85 5.91 -7.94 -2.15
N VAL A 86 5.79 -8.78 -3.18
CA VAL A 86 6.85 -8.96 -4.19
C VAL A 86 6.30 -8.65 -5.57
N GLU A 87 6.98 -7.74 -6.29
CA GLU A 87 6.70 -7.40 -7.68
C GLU A 87 7.94 -7.73 -8.55
N ILE A 88 7.71 -8.34 -9.70
CA ILE A 88 8.73 -8.96 -10.54
C ILE A 88 8.63 -8.41 -11.97
N LYS A 89 9.77 -8.01 -12.55
CA LYS A 89 9.95 -7.74 -13.98
C LYS A 89 11.17 -8.50 -14.50
N GLY A 90 11.05 -9.83 -14.51
CA GLY A 90 12.15 -10.75 -14.80
C GLY A 90 12.58 -10.80 -16.27
N GLY A 91 11.71 -10.39 -17.20
CA GLY A 91 11.97 -10.37 -18.65
C GLY A 91 12.84 -9.20 -19.13
N GLY A 92 13.34 -8.39 -18.21
CA GLY A 92 13.80 -7.03 -18.50
C GLY A 92 12.66 -6.03 -18.29
N GLY A 93 12.98 -4.90 -17.66
CA GLY A 93 12.01 -3.89 -17.29
C GLY A 93 12.70 -2.70 -16.62
N SER A 94 11.97 -1.58 -16.53
CA SER A 94 12.46 -0.40 -15.84
C SER A 94 12.37 -0.60 -14.32
N SER A 95 13.43 -0.27 -13.59
CA SER A 95 13.39 -0.27 -12.11
C SER A 95 12.29 0.66 -11.59
N ARG A 96 12.07 1.78 -12.29
CA ARG A 96 11.01 2.72 -11.95
C ARG A 96 9.62 2.12 -12.13
N GLU A 97 9.40 1.36 -13.20
CA GLU A 97 8.09 0.76 -13.47
C GLU A 97 7.72 -0.28 -12.40
N VAL A 98 8.65 -1.17 -12.04
CA VAL A 98 8.41 -2.16 -10.97
C VAL A 98 8.21 -1.49 -9.61
N GLU A 99 8.97 -0.42 -9.33
CA GLU A 99 8.85 0.35 -8.09
C GLU A 99 7.50 1.08 -8.01
N ASP A 100 7.07 1.72 -9.09
CA ASP A 100 5.77 2.42 -9.15
C ASP A 100 4.60 1.44 -8.98
N GLN A 101 4.66 0.27 -9.62
CA GLN A 101 3.65 -0.81 -9.46
C GLN A 101 3.64 -1.35 -8.03
N ALA A 102 4.81 -1.67 -7.49
CA ALA A 102 4.94 -2.19 -6.13
C ALA A 102 4.45 -1.17 -5.07
N LEU A 103 4.73 0.12 -5.25
CA LEU A 103 4.23 1.17 -4.36
C LEU A 103 2.71 1.32 -4.42
N ALA A 104 2.13 1.32 -5.62
CA ALA A 104 0.68 1.38 -5.79
C ALA A 104 -0.02 0.15 -5.18
N ASN A 105 0.63 -1.01 -5.23
CA ASN A 105 0.18 -2.24 -4.57
C ASN A 105 0.28 -2.14 -3.05
N ALA A 106 1.43 -1.69 -2.53
CA ALA A 106 1.67 -1.55 -1.09
C ALA A 106 0.72 -0.56 -0.41
N ARG A 107 0.46 0.60 -1.04
CA ARG A 107 -0.51 1.60 -0.53
C ARG A 107 -1.89 0.99 -0.34
N ALA A 108 -2.35 0.22 -1.32
CA ALA A 108 -3.66 -0.42 -1.26
C ALA A 108 -3.72 -1.48 -0.17
N SER A 109 -2.67 -2.30 0.00
CA SER A 109 -2.57 -3.25 1.11
C SER A 109 -2.59 -2.55 2.47
N ILE A 110 -1.80 -1.48 2.65
CA ILE A 110 -1.74 -0.73 3.90
C ILE A 110 -3.12 -0.19 4.26
N THR A 111 -3.83 0.42 3.31
CA THR A 111 -5.19 0.92 3.54
C THR A 111 -6.18 -0.21 3.82
N GLN A 112 -6.19 -1.26 2.99
CA GLN A 112 -7.15 -2.36 3.12
C GLN A 112 -7.02 -3.12 4.45
N TYR A 113 -5.79 -3.35 4.90
CA TYR A 113 -5.50 -4.14 6.09
C TYR A 113 -5.13 -3.28 7.30
N SER A 114 -5.19 -1.94 7.19
CA SER A 114 -4.83 -1.00 8.26
C SER A 114 -3.45 -1.28 8.87
N LEU A 115 -2.45 -1.47 8.00
CA LEU A 115 -1.10 -1.86 8.40
C LEU A 115 -0.31 -0.67 8.93
N LEU A 116 0.57 -0.92 9.91
CA LEU A 116 1.57 0.06 10.38
C LEU A 116 2.78 0.20 9.43
N GLY A 117 2.70 -0.47 8.28
CA GLY A 117 3.66 -0.45 7.20
C GLY A 117 3.78 -1.83 6.57
N LEU A 118 4.55 -1.92 5.48
CA LEU A 118 4.65 -3.13 4.68
C LEU A 118 6.04 -3.27 4.07
N PHE A 119 6.62 -4.46 4.15
CA PHE A 119 7.82 -4.76 3.38
C PHE A 119 7.46 -4.97 1.92
N VAL A 120 8.31 -4.44 1.04
CA VAL A 120 8.19 -4.60 -0.40
C VAL A 120 9.51 -5.11 -0.94
N GLN A 121 9.45 -6.11 -1.81
CA GLN A 121 10.57 -6.60 -2.60
C GLN A 121 10.28 -6.33 -4.07
N THR A 122 11.20 -5.67 -4.75
CA THR A 122 11.15 -5.56 -6.22
C THR A 122 12.23 -6.43 -6.81
N VAL A 123 11.92 -7.13 -7.90
CA VAL A 123 12.88 -7.98 -8.61
C VAL A 123 12.87 -7.65 -10.09
N ILE A 124 14.04 -7.46 -10.70
CA ILE A 124 14.19 -7.13 -12.12
C ILE A 124 15.25 -7.98 -12.79
N GLY A 125 15.04 -8.28 -14.07
CA GLY A 125 16.08 -8.77 -14.96
C GLY A 125 17.02 -7.65 -15.38
N ILE A 126 18.32 -7.82 -15.13
CA ILE A 126 19.39 -6.97 -15.66
C ILE A 126 20.32 -7.86 -16.49
N GLU A 127 20.20 -7.76 -17.82
CA GLU A 127 20.94 -8.60 -18.76
C GLU A 127 20.70 -10.09 -18.51
N ARG A 128 21.60 -10.75 -17.78
CA ARG A 128 21.55 -12.18 -17.41
C ARG A 128 21.64 -12.40 -15.90
N SER A 129 21.27 -11.38 -15.14
CA SER A 129 21.25 -11.38 -13.67
C SER A 129 19.86 -11.04 -13.18
N LEU A 130 19.33 -11.86 -12.28
CA LEU A 130 18.08 -11.56 -11.59
C LEU A 130 18.43 -10.80 -10.32
N CYS A 131 18.06 -9.54 -10.25
CA CYS A 131 18.47 -8.66 -9.16
C CYS A 131 17.26 -8.23 -8.33
N PHE A 132 17.44 -8.11 -7.02
CA PHE A 132 16.38 -7.73 -6.10
C PHE A 132 16.73 -6.47 -5.31
N ARG A 133 15.71 -5.84 -4.74
CA ARG A 133 15.85 -4.76 -3.77
C ARG A 133 14.70 -4.79 -2.76
N PHE A 134 14.98 -4.41 -1.51
CA PHE A 134 13.99 -4.35 -0.44
C PHE A 134 13.69 -2.93 -0.01
N TRP A 135 12.43 -2.74 0.36
CA TRP A 135 11.88 -1.47 0.77
C TRP A 135 10.96 -1.66 1.97
N TRP A 136 10.81 -0.59 2.72
CA TRP A 136 9.74 -0.39 3.68
C TRP A 136 8.80 0.68 3.16
N VAL A 137 7.49 0.44 3.26
CA VAL A 137 6.48 1.48 3.03
C VAL A 137 5.85 1.83 4.37
N ASP A 138 6.12 3.04 4.82
CA ASP A 138 5.52 3.63 6.01
C ASP A 138 4.10 4.15 5.73
N PRO A 139 3.13 3.98 6.64
CA PRO A 139 1.73 4.37 6.42
C PRO A 139 1.50 5.89 6.40
N VAL A 140 2.45 6.70 6.89
CA VAL A 140 2.37 8.16 6.89
C VAL A 140 2.92 8.72 5.58
N ASN A 141 4.15 8.34 5.24
CA ASN A 141 4.83 8.87 4.05
C ASN A 141 4.38 8.20 2.75
N LEU A 142 3.88 6.96 2.83
CA LEU A 142 3.40 6.16 1.71
C LEU A 142 4.38 6.17 0.52
N SER A 143 5.67 6.02 0.81
CA SER A 143 6.77 6.00 -0.16
C SER A 143 7.65 4.77 0.07
N LEU A 144 8.38 4.35 -0.98
CA LEU A 144 9.35 3.27 -0.88
C LEU A 144 10.62 3.78 -0.21
N LEU A 145 10.83 3.40 1.05
CA LEU A 145 12.05 3.67 1.80
C LEU A 145 13.03 2.51 1.62
N PRO A 146 14.22 2.73 1.05
CA PRO A 146 15.17 1.66 0.78
C PRO A 146 15.76 1.09 2.09
N LEU A 147 15.77 -0.24 2.23
CA LEU A 147 16.38 -0.90 3.41
C LEU A 147 17.91 -0.99 3.32
N ASP A 148 18.48 -0.68 2.17
CA ASP A 148 19.90 -0.87 1.85
C ASP A 148 20.73 0.43 1.92
N ASN A 149 20.18 1.52 2.48
CA ASN A 149 20.77 2.87 2.39
C ASN A 149 20.97 3.40 0.95
N GLY A 150 20.45 2.67 -0.04
CA GLY A 150 20.64 3.02 -1.43
C GLY A 150 19.81 4.23 -1.83
N PRO A 151 19.91 4.64 -3.11
CA PRO A 151 19.20 5.79 -3.60
C PRO A 151 17.68 5.57 -3.55
N GLN A 152 16.94 6.66 -3.41
CA GLN A 152 15.47 6.64 -3.36
C GLN A 152 14.87 6.06 -4.65
N SER A 153 13.63 5.57 -4.54
CA SER A 153 12.83 5.08 -5.66
C SER A 153 12.76 6.11 -6.80
N GLY A 154 12.81 5.64 -8.05
CA GLY A 154 12.75 6.50 -9.24
C GLY A 154 13.99 7.37 -9.50
N SER A 155 15.05 7.25 -8.69
CA SER A 155 16.31 7.97 -8.93
C SER A 155 17.05 7.47 -10.18
N ARG A 156 17.88 8.33 -10.80
CA ARG A 156 18.70 7.96 -11.96
C ARG A 156 19.69 6.82 -11.69
N LYS A 157 20.07 6.62 -10.41
CA LYS A 157 20.95 5.54 -9.95
C LYS A 157 20.18 4.35 -9.34
N GLY A 158 18.85 4.32 -9.45
CA GLY A 158 18.02 3.29 -8.83
C GLY A 158 18.37 1.88 -9.30
N ARG A 159 18.59 1.70 -10.62
CA ARG A 159 18.91 0.39 -11.20
C ARG A 159 20.23 -0.21 -10.68
N SER A 160 21.25 0.61 -10.41
CA SER A 160 22.55 0.14 -9.90
C SER A 160 22.51 -0.29 -8.43
N ALA A 161 21.42 0.01 -7.71
CA ALA A 161 21.25 -0.40 -6.32
C ALA A 161 20.67 -1.81 -6.17
N TYR A 162 20.19 -2.42 -7.26
CA TYR A 162 19.68 -3.79 -7.21
C TYR A 162 20.80 -4.79 -7.05
N VAL A 163 20.60 -5.75 -6.15
CA VAL A 163 21.58 -6.78 -5.79
C VAL A 163 21.35 -8.02 -6.63
N ASP A 164 22.39 -8.48 -7.35
CA ASP A 164 22.32 -9.73 -8.11
C ASP A 164 22.24 -10.93 -7.16
N LEU A 165 21.17 -11.72 -7.34
CA LEU A 165 20.87 -12.90 -6.56
C LEU A 165 21.99 -13.96 -6.60
N ASN A 166 22.76 -14.04 -7.69
CA ASN A 166 23.83 -15.03 -7.88
C ASN A 166 25.23 -14.55 -7.46
N THR A 167 25.30 -13.42 -6.73
CA THR A 167 26.55 -12.91 -6.16
C THR A 167 26.61 -13.18 -4.66
N ASP A 168 27.76 -12.92 -4.04
CA ASP A 168 27.91 -13.07 -2.58
C ASP A 168 27.03 -12.07 -1.83
N ASN A 169 26.80 -10.88 -2.40
CA ASN A 169 25.82 -9.92 -1.89
C ASN A 169 24.38 -10.46 -1.96
N GLY A 170 24.10 -11.44 -2.82
CA GLY A 170 22.81 -12.14 -2.86
C GLY A 170 22.44 -12.81 -1.53
N ASN A 171 23.43 -13.06 -0.65
CA ASN A 171 23.19 -13.55 0.72
C ASN A 171 22.39 -12.57 1.59
N LEU A 172 22.35 -11.27 1.23
CA LEU A 172 21.52 -10.29 1.92
C LEU A 172 20.02 -10.63 1.86
N LEU A 173 19.59 -11.42 0.87
CA LEU A 173 18.19 -11.83 0.73
C LEU A 173 17.67 -12.54 1.99
N GLU A 174 18.45 -13.46 2.56
CA GLU A 174 18.07 -14.19 3.77
C GLU A 174 17.93 -13.23 4.96
N SER A 175 18.86 -12.27 5.10
CA SER A 175 18.80 -11.23 6.14
C SER A 175 17.54 -10.36 6.03
N TYR A 176 17.15 -9.97 4.81
CA TYR A 176 15.90 -9.22 4.61
C TYR A 176 14.66 -10.06 4.90
N TYR A 177 14.64 -11.33 4.52
CA TYR A 177 13.54 -12.21 4.90
C TYR A 177 13.43 -12.45 6.40
N ASP A 178 14.55 -12.48 7.12
CA ASP A 178 14.50 -12.54 8.58
C ASP A 178 13.91 -11.26 9.19
N GLN A 179 14.21 -10.08 8.63
CA GLN A 179 13.51 -8.84 9.03
C GLN A 179 12.00 -8.91 8.77
N VAL A 180 11.58 -9.44 7.61
CA VAL A 180 10.16 -9.64 7.29
C VAL A 180 9.49 -10.54 8.33
N LYS A 181 10.12 -11.66 8.69
CA LYS A 181 9.59 -12.60 9.70
C LYS A 181 9.50 -11.98 11.08
N ASN A 182 10.45 -11.12 11.44
CA ASN A 182 10.46 -10.39 12.71
C ASN A 182 9.45 -9.21 12.72
N GLY A 183 8.95 -8.81 11.56
CA GLY A 183 7.88 -7.81 11.42
C GLY A 183 8.30 -6.36 11.64
N MET A 184 9.59 -6.08 11.89
CA MET A 184 10.13 -4.74 12.10
C MET A 184 11.27 -4.47 11.14
N PRO A 185 11.22 -3.40 10.33
CA PRO A 185 12.32 -3.04 9.44
C PRO A 185 13.49 -2.50 10.26
N ILE A 186 14.72 -2.90 9.90
CA ILE A 186 15.91 -2.19 10.34
C ILE A 186 16.14 -1.10 9.30
N LEU A 187 15.50 0.05 9.51
CA LEU A 187 15.73 1.21 8.68
C LEU A 187 17.12 1.74 8.95
N PRO A 188 17.88 2.09 7.90
CA PRO A 188 19.12 2.78 8.12
C PRO A 188 18.88 4.11 8.84
N THR A 189 19.58 4.32 9.94
CA THR A 189 19.68 5.63 10.55
C THR A 189 20.42 6.54 9.59
N ALA A 190 19.83 7.71 9.28
CA ALA A 190 20.61 8.78 8.68
C ALA A 190 21.81 9.02 9.59
N VAL A 191 23.02 8.83 9.05
CA VAL A 191 24.21 9.34 9.72
C VAL A 191 23.99 10.84 9.73
N SER A 192 23.58 11.37 10.88
CA SER A 192 23.53 12.81 11.04
C SER A 192 24.97 13.27 10.89
N ASP A 193 25.26 14.09 9.87
CA ASP A 193 26.56 14.74 9.72
C ASP A 193 26.90 15.67 10.92
N GLN A 194 26.07 15.66 11.97
CA GLN A 194 26.30 16.35 13.25
C GLN A 194 27.24 15.63 14.23
N ASP A 195 27.65 14.39 13.96
CA ASP A 195 28.68 13.70 14.78
C ASP A 195 30.13 13.92 14.30
N GLN A 196 30.34 14.73 13.25
CA GLN A 196 31.62 15.40 13.06
C GLN A 196 31.61 16.71 13.83
N LEU A 197 31.97 16.66 15.11
CA LEU A 197 32.46 17.84 15.81
C LEU A 197 33.52 18.48 14.91
N ASP A 198 33.27 19.73 14.49
CA ASP A 198 34.23 20.57 13.79
C ASP A 198 35.57 20.44 14.52
N PRO A 199 36.67 20.03 13.86
CA PRO A 199 37.99 19.92 14.50
C PRO A 199 38.39 21.22 15.21
N LEU A 200 37.86 22.36 14.77
CA LEU A 200 38.05 23.66 15.38
C LEU A 200 37.27 23.82 16.70
N ALA A 201 36.06 23.26 16.79
CA ALA A 201 35.26 23.25 18.03
C ALA A 201 35.84 22.29 19.07
N GLN A 202 36.39 21.14 18.64
CA GLN A 202 37.11 20.21 19.53
C GLN A 202 38.44 20.80 20.03
N SER A 203 39.18 21.57 19.22
CA SER A 203 40.39 22.23 19.70
C SER A 203 40.09 23.35 20.70
N GLN A 204 38.98 24.08 20.51
CA GLN A 204 38.54 25.13 21.44
C GLN A 204 38.03 24.53 22.76
N LEU A 205 37.28 23.43 22.72
CA LEU A 205 36.85 22.71 23.94
C LEU A 205 38.03 22.13 24.73
N ASN A 206 39.06 21.60 24.03
CA ASN A 206 40.27 21.12 24.70
C ASN A 206 41.13 22.26 25.27
N GLN A 207 41.11 23.46 24.67
CA GLN A 207 41.77 24.65 25.25
C GLN A 207 41.02 25.15 26.50
N PHE A 208 39.68 25.21 26.46
CA PHE A 208 38.88 25.58 27.63
C PHE A 208 39.01 24.58 28.78
N ALA A 209 39.11 23.27 28.50
CA ALA A 209 39.32 22.26 29.52
C ALA A 209 40.73 22.31 30.16
N GLN A 210 41.75 22.75 29.41
CA GLN A 210 43.10 22.94 29.94
C GLN A 210 43.24 24.21 30.80
N ASP A 211 42.46 25.26 30.51
CA ASP A 211 42.46 26.50 31.30
C ASP A 211 41.67 26.37 32.63
N LEU A 212 40.71 25.42 32.71
CA LEU A 212 39.95 25.13 33.94
C LEU A 212 40.73 24.26 34.95
N ASP A 213 41.73 23.49 34.50
CA ASP A 213 42.52 22.58 35.37
C ASP A 213 43.73 23.29 36.03
N GLN A 214 44.04 24.54 35.64
CA GLN A 214 45.14 25.34 36.23
C GLN A 214 44.68 26.39 37.27
N SER A 215 43.38 26.44 37.61
CA SER A 215 42.82 27.47 38.50
C SER A 215 42.06 26.91 39.71
N ALA A 216 42.16 25.61 40.02
CA ALA A 216 41.42 24.97 41.12
C ALA A 216 42.27 24.60 42.36
N ASN A 217 43.35 25.34 42.63
CA ASN A 217 43.97 25.42 43.95
C ASN A 217 43.70 26.80 44.53
N ASP A 218 42.48 27.03 45.02
CA ASP A 218 42.17 27.95 46.14
C ASP A 218 40.65 27.93 46.41
N LEU A 219 40.26 27.16 47.44
CA LEU A 219 38.94 27.19 48.11
C LEU A 219 38.80 28.53 48.90
N PRO A 220 37.59 29.07 49.18
CA PRO A 220 36.58 28.35 49.97
C PRO A 220 35.08 28.66 49.73
N ASN A 221 34.27 27.64 50.04
CA ASN A 221 33.06 27.62 50.89
C ASN A 221 32.17 28.89 50.97
N GLU A 222 30.92 28.81 50.48
CA GLU A 222 29.70 29.14 51.24
C GLU A 222 28.38 28.92 50.46
N THR A 223 27.46 28.25 51.15
CA THR A 223 25.98 28.31 51.23
C THR A 223 25.06 29.01 50.20
N SER A 224 23.88 28.39 50.08
CA SER A 224 22.50 28.95 50.05
C SER A 224 21.76 29.11 48.72
N ASP A 225 20.64 28.37 48.66
CA ASP A 225 19.26 28.79 48.39
C ASP A 225 18.84 29.54 47.10
N ALA A 226 17.75 28.98 46.56
CA ALA A 226 16.56 29.63 46.02
C ALA A 226 16.43 29.88 44.50
N ASN A 227 15.29 29.38 44.01
CA ASN A 227 14.34 30.01 43.08
C ASN A 227 14.84 30.40 41.67
N PHE A 228 14.12 29.95 40.63
CA PHE A 228 12.91 30.60 40.09
C PHE A 228 12.67 30.18 38.62
N GLN A 229 11.40 29.88 38.32
CA GLN A 229 10.62 30.07 37.07
C GLN A 229 11.29 29.85 35.70
N GLY A 230 10.72 29.09 34.76
CA GLY A 230 9.30 29.02 34.41
C GLY A 230 9.05 29.92 33.19
N TYR A 231 8.83 29.32 32.02
CA TYR A 231 8.07 29.90 30.91
C TYR A 231 7.41 28.77 30.13
N GLU A 232 6.09 28.69 30.29
CA GLU A 232 5.14 28.09 29.35
C GLU A 232 4.88 29.06 28.18
N ASP A 233 4.11 28.54 27.23
CA ASP A 233 3.29 29.23 26.22
C ASP A 233 4.00 29.80 24.99
N ASP A 234 3.41 29.81 23.79
CA ASP A 234 2.30 29.10 23.13
C ASP A 234 2.35 29.59 21.67
N GLU A 235 1.40 29.16 20.84
CA GLU A 235 0.94 29.75 19.57
C GLU A 235 1.42 29.12 18.24
N MET A 236 0.58 28.19 17.76
CA MET A 236 -0.36 28.38 16.62
C MET A 236 0.13 29.16 15.38
N LEU A 237 -0.10 28.59 14.18
CA LEU A 237 -1.02 29.13 13.16
C LEU A 237 -0.88 28.41 11.78
N VAL A 238 -2.02 27.84 11.35
CA VAL A 238 -2.72 28.07 10.06
C VAL A 238 -2.47 27.18 8.84
N ASP A 239 -3.62 26.67 8.39
CA ASP A 239 -4.05 26.05 7.14
C ASP A 239 -3.50 26.63 5.83
N THR A 240 -3.41 25.76 4.82
CA THR A 240 -3.79 26.14 3.45
C THR A 240 -4.36 24.93 2.70
N GLU A 241 -5.69 24.92 2.54
CA GLU A 241 -6.37 24.19 1.47
C GLU A 241 -6.14 24.92 0.13
N GLN A 242 -5.93 24.18 -0.96
CA GLN A 242 -6.61 24.40 -2.26
C GLN A 242 -6.09 23.44 -3.35
N GLY A 243 -7.01 22.92 -4.15
CA GLY A 243 -6.74 22.59 -5.56
C GLY A 243 -7.10 21.19 -6.06
N GLN A 244 -8.38 20.79 -5.97
CA GLN A 244 -8.92 19.72 -6.82
C GLN A 244 -9.14 20.27 -8.23
N LEU A 245 -8.39 19.75 -9.21
CA LEU A 245 -8.69 19.89 -10.64
C LEU A 245 -9.19 18.55 -11.16
N SER A 246 -10.42 18.58 -11.67
CA SER A 246 -11.09 17.44 -12.30
C SER A 246 -10.76 17.48 -13.79
N GLU A 247 -10.17 16.43 -14.34
CA GLU A 247 -10.06 16.25 -15.79
C GLU A 247 -11.27 15.46 -16.34
N PRO A 248 -11.84 15.85 -17.50
CA PRO A 248 -12.95 15.14 -18.13
C PRO A 248 -12.47 13.99 -19.02
N GLU A 249 -13.09 12.82 -18.91
CA GLU A 249 -12.93 11.72 -19.88
C GLU A 249 -13.77 11.97 -21.16
N PRO A 250 -13.32 11.50 -22.33
CA PRO A 250 -13.97 11.75 -23.61
C PRO A 250 -15.18 10.83 -23.86
N GLU A 251 -16.25 11.41 -24.40
CA GLU A 251 -17.37 10.71 -25.04
C GLU A 251 -16.89 9.97 -26.29
N GLU A 252 -16.98 8.63 -26.29
CA GLU A 252 -16.99 7.87 -27.54
C GLU A 252 -18.39 7.90 -28.15
N THR A 253 -18.44 8.50 -29.34
CA THR A 253 -19.62 8.59 -30.21
C THR A 253 -19.74 7.31 -31.03
N ASP A 254 -20.89 6.64 -30.93
CA ASP A 254 -21.26 5.52 -31.78
C ASP A 254 -22.19 6.05 -32.89
N PRO A 255 -21.87 5.90 -34.19
CA PRO A 255 -22.77 6.33 -35.25
C PRO A 255 -23.83 5.27 -35.53
N GLU A 256 -25.08 5.68 -35.36
CA GLU A 256 -26.30 4.98 -35.72
C GLU A 256 -26.50 4.93 -37.26
N ALA A 257 -26.93 3.77 -37.76
CA ALA A 257 -27.70 3.62 -39.00
C ALA A 257 -28.46 2.28 -38.91
N GLY A 258 -29.78 2.15 -39.08
CA GLY A 258 -30.85 3.06 -39.43
C GLY A 258 -32.06 2.24 -39.91
N ALA A 259 -33.20 2.94 -40.05
CA ALA A 259 -34.44 2.58 -40.73
C ALA A 259 -35.59 1.88 -39.93
N GLY A 260 -36.65 2.67 -39.69
CA GLY A 260 -37.98 2.30 -39.13
C GLY A 260 -38.91 1.59 -40.13
N PRO A 261 -40.24 1.83 -40.21
CA PRO A 261 -41.05 2.92 -39.60
C PRO A 261 -42.48 2.54 -39.08
N SER A 262 -43.26 3.59 -38.71
CA SER A 262 -44.75 3.69 -38.66
C SER A 262 -45.44 3.32 -37.33
N HIS A 263 -46.47 4.01 -36.80
CA HIS A 263 -47.29 5.16 -37.22
C HIS A 263 -48.13 5.67 -36.00
N ALA A 264 -48.64 6.90 -36.13
CA ALA A 264 -49.92 7.45 -35.59
C ALA A 264 -49.94 8.28 -34.28
N GLN A 265 -50.63 9.43 -34.42
CA GLN A 265 -50.81 10.60 -33.56
C GLN A 265 -51.96 10.45 -32.55
N GLY A 266 -51.92 11.18 -31.43
CA GLY A 266 -53.08 11.51 -30.59
C GLY A 266 -52.72 12.18 -29.26
N PRO A 267 -53.54 13.11 -28.71
CA PRO A 267 -53.02 14.33 -28.08
C PRO A 267 -52.97 14.35 -26.54
N SER A 268 -52.04 15.18 -26.04
CA SER A 268 -51.99 15.93 -24.77
C SER A 268 -52.94 15.55 -23.63
N GLN A 269 -52.39 15.06 -22.52
CA GLN A 269 -52.77 15.53 -21.19
C GLN A 269 -51.73 15.20 -20.10
N SER A 270 -51.35 16.26 -19.38
CA SER A 270 -50.96 16.32 -17.97
C SER A 270 -49.66 15.64 -17.51
N ARG A 271 -48.71 16.51 -17.16
CA ARG A 271 -47.57 16.34 -16.24
C ARG A 271 -47.64 15.09 -15.35
N ARG A 272 -46.99 14.02 -15.79
CA ARG A 272 -46.26 13.09 -14.92
C ARG A 272 -44.90 12.88 -15.57
N THR A 273 -43.86 13.52 -15.04
CA THR A 273 -42.48 13.08 -15.23
C THR A 273 -42.27 11.78 -14.45
N THR A 274 -43.03 10.74 -14.79
CA THR A 274 -42.65 9.37 -14.48
C THR A 274 -41.45 9.07 -15.36
N SER A 275 -40.27 9.21 -14.76
CA SER A 275 -39.02 8.62 -15.22
C SER A 275 -39.30 7.18 -15.68
N SER A 276 -39.52 7.01 -16.98
CA SER A 276 -39.92 5.74 -17.60
C SER A 276 -38.77 4.73 -17.68
N ASN A 277 -37.62 5.04 -17.05
CA ASN A 277 -36.43 4.20 -17.02
C ASN A 277 -35.88 4.02 -15.59
N ALA A 278 -36.73 4.05 -14.57
CA ALA A 278 -36.32 3.76 -13.20
C ALA A 278 -36.26 2.24 -12.96
N HIS A 279 -35.05 1.69 -12.87
CA HIS A 279 -34.77 0.28 -12.65
C HIS A 279 -34.82 -0.08 -11.16
N ARG A 280 -35.61 -1.10 -10.84
CA ARG A 280 -35.66 -1.68 -9.49
C ARG A 280 -34.42 -2.54 -9.23
N ILE A 281 -33.78 -2.32 -8.09
CA ILE A 281 -32.59 -3.04 -7.62
C ILE A 281 -32.83 -3.66 -6.25
N GLU A 282 -32.03 -4.68 -5.93
CA GLU A 282 -31.92 -5.25 -4.60
C GLU A 282 -30.77 -4.59 -3.86
N ILE A 283 -31.04 -4.07 -2.67
CA ILE A 283 -30.08 -3.40 -1.81
C ILE A 283 -29.76 -4.35 -0.64
N VAL A 284 -28.49 -4.66 -0.47
CA VAL A 284 -27.96 -5.46 0.63
C VAL A 284 -27.31 -4.53 1.64
N TYR A 285 -27.70 -4.63 2.91
CA TYR A 285 -27.09 -3.88 4.01
C TYR A 285 -26.00 -4.69 4.69
N GLU A 286 -24.87 -4.06 4.95
CA GLU A 286 -23.73 -4.63 5.65
C GLU A 286 -23.34 -3.72 6.83
N PRO A 287 -23.64 -4.13 8.08
CA PRO A 287 -23.32 -3.34 9.27
C PRO A 287 -21.81 -3.34 9.55
N HIS A 288 -21.29 -2.20 10.01
CA HIS A 288 -19.87 -2.05 10.36
C HIS A 288 -19.70 -1.39 11.73
N THR A 289 -18.75 -1.89 12.54
CA THR A 289 -18.53 -1.37 13.91
C THR A 289 -17.61 -0.14 13.97
N PHE A 290 -16.67 -0.03 13.03
CA PHE A 290 -15.61 0.99 13.03
C PHE A 290 -15.62 1.88 11.78
N SER A 291 -16.62 1.72 10.91
CA SER A 291 -16.81 2.54 9.71
C SER A 291 -18.28 2.74 9.43
N SER A 292 -18.62 3.66 8.53
CA SER A 292 -19.99 3.85 8.06
C SER A 292 -20.55 2.56 7.46
N ASP A 293 -21.78 2.22 7.82
CA ASP A 293 -22.51 1.12 7.23
C ASP A 293 -22.57 1.20 5.69
N LYS A 294 -22.52 0.04 5.05
CA LYS A 294 -22.46 -0.06 3.60
C LYS A 294 -23.75 -0.64 3.03
N PHE A 295 -24.15 -0.10 1.88
CA PHE A 295 -25.31 -0.51 1.10
C PHE A 295 -24.84 -0.92 -0.29
N ILE A 296 -25.07 -2.18 -0.63
CA ILE A 296 -24.52 -2.82 -1.81
C ILE A 296 -25.65 -3.18 -2.77
N PHE A 297 -25.53 -2.81 -4.04
CA PHE A 297 -26.49 -3.19 -5.07
C PHE A 297 -25.81 -3.41 -6.42
N LYS A 298 -26.50 -4.03 -7.38
CA LYS A 298 -26.03 -4.16 -8.77
C LYS A 298 -26.98 -3.46 -9.73
N LYS A 299 -26.47 -2.61 -10.64
CA LYS A 299 -27.27 -1.96 -11.70
C LYS A 299 -27.92 -2.98 -12.65
N HIS A 300 -27.24 -4.11 -12.89
CA HIS A 300 -27.71 -5.22 -13.74
C HIS A 300 -27.44 -6.56 -13.05
N LYS A 301 -28.21 -7.62 -13.36
CA LYS A 301 -28.10 -8.95 -12.70
C LYS A 301 -26.69 -9.57 -12.73
N LYS A 302 -25.90 -9.29 -13.78
CA LYS A 302 -24.49 -9.72 -13.92
C LYS A 302 -23.48 -8.57 -13.81
N GLY A 303 -23.93 -7.39 -13.39
CA GLY A 303 -23.15 -6.16 -13.36
C GLY A 303 -22.25 -6.03 -12.12
N ARG A 304 -21.45 -4.96 -12.12
CA ARG A 304 -20.65 -4.50 -10.96
C ARG A 304 -21.57 -4.28 -9.76
N SER A 305 -21.10 -4.71 -8.58
CA SER A 305 -21.67 -4.27 -7.32
C SER A 305 -21.20 -2.84 -7.06
N HIS A 306 -22.12 -1.97 -6.68
CA HIS A 306 -21.87 -0.62 -6.22
C HIS A 306 -21.99 -0.64 -4.70
N ILE A 307 -20.98 -0.09 -4.03
CA ILE A 307 -20.95 0.10 -2.58
C ILE A 307 -21.26 1.57 -2.32
N THR A 308 -22.23 1.82 -1.47
CA THR A 308 -22.73 3.16 -1.15
C THR A 308 -22.93 3.30 0.35
N GLU A 309 -23.05 4.53 0.84
CA GLU A 309 -23.37 4.86 2.22
C GLU A 309 -24.78 5.44 2.32
N LEU A 310 -25.32 5.53 3.53
CA LEU A 310 -26.69 6.01 3.77
C LEU A 310 -26.96 7.40 3.15
N LYS A 311 -25.94 8.25 3.10
CA LYS A 311 -26.00 9.61 2.55
C LYS A 311 -26.21 9.65 1.03
N ASP A 312 -25.92 8.55 0.33
CA ASP A 312 -26.02 8.45 -1.13
C ASP A 312 -27.45 8.13 -1.61
N TRP A 313 -28.41 8.01 -0.68
CA TRP A 313 -29.79 7.62 -0.96
C TRP A 313 -30.78 8.71 -0.61
N ASP A 314 -31.74 8.94 -1.51
CA ASP A 314 -32.97 9.68 -1.24
C ASP A 314 -34.03 8.71 -0.73
N LYS A 315 -34.58 8.99 0.45
CA LYS A 315 -35.54 8.12 1.15
C LYS A 315 -36.96 8.66 0.98
N GLN A 316 -37.87 7.80 0.55
CA GLN A 316 -39.28 8.14 0.41
C GLN A 316 -40.15 7.03 1.00
N ARG A 317 -41.03 7.41 1.93
CA ARG A 317 -42.01 6.47 2.50
C ARG A 317 -43.19 6.32 1.54
N THR A 318 -43.48 5.08 1.17
CA THR A 318 -44.62 4.72 0.32
C THR A 318 -45.58 3.81 1.07
N ARG A 319 -46.73 3.48 0.46
CA ARG A 319 -47.71 2.54 1.03
C ARG A 319 -47.12 1.15 1.27
N ASP A 320 -46.16 0.74 0.44
CA ASP A 320 -45.57 -0.61 0.43
C ASP A 320 -44.24 -0.69 1.21
N GLY A 321 -43.81 0.42 1.83
CA GLY A 321 -42.56 0.50 2.60
C GLY A 321 -41.71 1.72 2.26
N GLU A 322 -40.53 1.79 2.88
CA GLU A 322 -39.55 2.83 2.59
C GLU A 322 -38.74 2.47 1.33
N VAL A 323 -38.80 3.35 0.33
CA VAL A 323 -38.11 3.22 -0.96
C VAL A 323 -36.91 4.15 -0.97
N TRP A 324 -35.77 3.63 -1.39
CA TRP A 324 -34.50 4.33 -1.47
C TRP A 324 -34.12 4.49 -2.94
N THR A 325 -33.84 5.73 -3.35
CA THR A 325 -33.40 6.08 -4.71
C THR A 325 -31.96 6.55 -4.68
N TRP A 326 -31.12 5.99 -5.53
CA TRP A 326 -29.70 6.32 -5.53
C TRP A 326 -29.46 7.71 -6.15
N LYS A 327 -28.84 8.61 -5.39
CA LYS A 327 -28.72 10.04 -5.74
C LYS A 327 -27.91 10.30 -7.01
N ALA A 328 -26.87 9.50 -7.26
CA ALA A 328 -25.92 9.77 -8.34
C ALA A 328 -26.54 9.63 -9.74
N ASP A 329 -27.50 8.71 -9.92
CA ASP A 329 -28.08 8.40 -11.24
C ASP A 329 -29.61 8.59 -11.24
N ARG A 330 -30.27 8.57 -10.07
CA ARG A 330 -31.74 8.68 -9.85
C ARG A 330 -32.61 7.71 -10.66
N LYS A 331 -32.00 6.86 -11.49
CA LYS A 331 -32.62 5.79 -12.27
C LYS A 331 -32.67 4.47 -11.53
N TYR A 332 -32.08 4.34 -10.35
CA TYR A 332 -32.05 3.09 -9.60
C TYR A 332 -32.72 3.26 -8.24
N TRP A 333 -33.64 2.36 -7.93
CA TRP A 333 -34.38 2.39 -6.67
C TRP A 333 -34.59 0.99 -6.10
N GLY A 334 -34.62 0.87 -4.79
CA GLY A 334 -34.88 -0.39 -4.08
C GLY A 334 -35.66 -0.14 -2.79
N TYR A 335 -36.14 -1.20 -2.15
CA TYR A 335 -36.72 -1.09 -0.81
C TYR A 335 -35.61 -1.10 0.24
N LYS A 336 -35.87 -0.46 1.39
CA LYS A 336 -35.01 -0.54 2.57
C LYS A 336 -34.65 -2.01 2.88
N PRO A 337 -33.36 -2.34 3.09
CA PRO A 337 -32.93 -3.70 3.41
C PRO A 337 -33.59 -4.21 4.70
N ARG A 338 -34.12 -5.44 4.66
CA ARG A 338 -34.87 -6.04 5.78
C ARG A 338 -34.01 -6.27 7.03
N ASN A 339 -32.71 -6.45 6.87
CA ASN A 339 -31.75 -6.70 7.94
C ASN A 339 -31.28 -5.43 8.66
N MET A 340 -31.75 -4.25 8.25
CA MET A 340 -31.40 -2.97 8.89
C MET A 340 -32.19 -2.71 10.20
N GLU A 341 -33.21 -3.50 10.53
CA GLU A 341 -34.10 -3.27 11.70
C GLU A 341 -33.76 -4.12 12.93
N ARG A 342 -32.60 -4.81 12.94
CA ARG A 342 -32.18 -5.64 14.07
C ARG A 342 -31.01 -5.01 14.83
N HIS A 343 -31.22 -3.85 15.45
CA HIS A 343 -30.42 -3.38 16.59
C HIS A 343 -31.27 -2.52 17.52
#